data_AF-A0A851XBI5-F1
#
_entry.id   AF-A0A851XBI5-F1
#
_cell.length_a   1.000
_cell.length_b   1.000
_cell.length_c   1.000
_cell.angle_alpha   90.00
_cell.angle_beta   90.00
_cell.angle_gamma   90.00
#
_symmetry.space_group_name_H-M   'P 1'
#
loop_
_entity.id
_entity.type
_entity.pdbx_description
1 polymer ?
#
loop_
_entity_poly.entity_id
_entity_poly.type
_entity_poly.pdbx_seq_one_letter_code
_entity_poly.pdbx_strand_id
1 'polypeptide(L)'
;MRRPSWFLKGTRKLLALFVVGGCFVYILKIHFGPEECDRTKMPYVDLERVRKAQQYARAALQEQCRPSYVKKEMGKLFAEKYSMDISPFVKKNVNEDEALFKYEPPFGFHKFFDKLK
;
A
#
# COMPACT_ATOMS: atom_id res chain seq x y z
N MET A 1 0.83 69.31 26.40
CA MET A 1 0.61 67.84 26.32
C MET A 1 1.33 67.30 25.08
N ARG A 2 2.35 66.45 25.27
CA ARG A 2 3.17 65.89 24.18
C ARG A 2 2.44 64.66 23.60
N ARG A 3 1.94 64.74 22.36
CA ARG A 3 1.29 63.59 21.71
C ARG A 3 2.34 62.49 21.47
N PRO A 4 2.10 61.23 21.88
CA PRO A 4 3.03 60.14 21.65
C PRO A 4 2.95 59.70 20.17
N SER A 5 3.72 60.35 19.30
CA SER A 5 3.84 60.03 17.88
C SER A 5 4.59 58.71 17.61
N TRP A 6 5.10 58.05 18.65
CA TRP A 6 5.83 56.79 18.54
C TRP A 6 4.92 55.62 18.16
N PHE A 7 3.66 55.62 18.63
CA PHE A 7 2.72 54.51 18.41
C PHE A 7 2.28 54.38 16.94
N LEU A 8 2.13 55.50 16.22
CA LEU A 8 1.70 55.54 14.82
C LEU A 8 2.80 55.10 13.81
N LYS A 9 4.08 55.25 14.17
CA LYS A 9 5.20 54.81 13.32
C LYS A 9 5.46 53.31 13.44
N GLY A 10 5.25 52.72 14.63
CA GLY A 10 5.45 51.29 14.87
C GLY A 10 4.38 50.42 14.20
N THR A 11 3.12 50.83 14.30
CA THR A 11 1.97 50.10 13.71
C THR A 11 2.06 50.01 12.19
N ARG A 12 2.48 51.09 11.52
CA ARG A 12 2.61 51.11 10.04
C ARG A 12 3.71 50.18 9.52
N LYS A 13 4.81 50.01 10.27
CA LYS A 13 5.86 49.03 9.93
C LYS A 13 5.41 47.59 10.17
N LEU A 14 4.69 47.34 11.26
CA LEU A 14 4.15 46.02 11.58
C LEU A 14 3.16 45.57 10.49
N LEU A 15 2.26 46.47 10.08
CA LEU A 15 1.25 46.19 9.06
C LEU A 15 1.90 45.91 7.68
N ALA A 16 2.97 46.63 7.33
CA ALA A 16 3.74 46.35 6.12
C ALA A 16 4.41 44.96 6.16
N LEU A 17 4.99 44.55 7.31
CA LEU A 17 5.58 43.22 7.46
C LEU A 17 4.54 42.11 7.35
N PHE A 18 3.34 42.30 7.91
CA PHE A 18 2.23 41.34 7.76
C PHE A 18 1.79 41.19 6.30
N VAL A 19 1.71 42.29 5.55
CA VAL A 19 1.37 42.24 4.12
C VAL A 19 2.45 41.50 3.33
N VAL A 20 3.72 41.83 3.54
CA VAL A 20 4.84 41.16 2.86
C VAL A 20 4.91 39.67 3.21
N GLY A 21 4.77 39.32 4.48
CA GLY A 21 4.72 37.94 4.93
C GLY A 21 3.54 37.17 4.36
N GLY A 22 2.35 37.79 4.32
CA GLY A 22 1.16 37.22 3.70
C GLY A 22 1.35 36.97 2.20
N CYS A 23 1.93 37.92 1.47
CA CYS A 23 2.28 37.74 0.05
C CYS A 23 3.28 36.60 -0.15
N PHE A 24 4.29 36.48 0.71
CA PHE A 24 5.28 35.41 0.61
C PHE A 24 4.64 34.03 0.85
N VAL A 25 3.80 33.90 1.87
CA VAL A 25 3.05 32.66 2.15
C VAL A 25 2.09 32.32 1.01
N TYR A 26 1.47 33.33 0.38
CA TYR A 26 0.58 33.14 -0.77
C TYR A 26 1.34 32.62 -2.00
N ILE A 27 2.52 33.17 -2.29
CA ILE A 27 3.39 32.70 -3.38
C ILE A 27 3.87 31.26 -3.10
N LEU A 28 4.29 30.96 -1.88
CA LEU A 28 4.66 29.60 -1.49
C LEU A 28 3.49 28.62 -1.65
N LYS A 29 2.27 29.03 -1.29
CA LYS A 29 1.07 28.19 -1.46
C LYS A 29 0.74 27.92 -2.93
N ILE A 30 1.00 28.87 -3.84
CA ILE A 30 0.83 28.67 -5.28
C ILE A 30 1.88 27.68 -5.81
N HIS A 31 3.14 27.80 -5.38
CA HIS A 31 4.21 26.90 -5.83
C HIS A 31 4.15 25.49 -5.22
N PHE A 32 3.62 25.36 -4.00
CA PHE A 32 3.40 24.07 -3.32
C PHE A 32 1.99 23.51 -3.51
N GLY A 33 1.18 24.10 -4.39
CA GLY A 33 -0.04 23.45 -4.84
C GLY A 33 0.33 22.05 -5.36
N PRO A 34 -0.39 20.99 -4.95
CA PRO A 34 -0.14 19.68 -5.55
C PRO A 34 -0.26 19.87 -7.06
N GLU A 35 0.71 19.36 -7.83
CA GLU A 35 0.53 19.24 -9.28
C GLU A 35 -0.74 18.42 -9.48
N GLU A 36 -1.86 19.10 -9.71
CA GLU A 36 -3.10 18.46 -10.09
C GLU A 36 -2.78 17.78 -11.41
N CYS A 37 -2.75 16.44 -11.38
CA CYS A 37 -2.59 15.64 -12.58
C CYS A 37 -3.63 16.13 -13.58
N ASP A 38 -3.18 16.85 -14.62
CA ASP A 38 -4.03 17.47 -15.62
C ASP A 38 -4.75 16.37 -16.40
N ARG A 39 -5.93 15.96 -15.91
CA ARG A 39 -6.74 14.88 -16.49
C ARG A 39 -7.22 15.22 -17.91
N THR A 40 -7.08 16.48 -18.35
CA THR A 40 -7.46 16.89 -19.72
C THR A 40 -6.39 16.56 -20.76
N LYS A 41 -5.13 16.43 -20.35
CA LYS A 41 -4.05 15.94 -21.20
C LYS A 41 -3.89 14.46 -20.95
N MET A 42 -4.06 13.65 -22.00
CA MET A 42 -3.75 12.23 -21.94
C MET A 42 -2.32 12.09 -21.41
N PRO A 43 -2.08 11.42 -20.27
CA PRO A 43 -0.75 11.37 -19.68
C PRO A 43 0.19 10.81 -20.73
N TYR A 44 1.23 11.56 -21.05
CA TYR A 44 2.24 11.12 -22.01
C TYR A 44 2.93 9.90 -21.41
N VAL A 45 2.45 8.72 -21.78
CA VAL A 45 3.02 7.45 -21.34
C VAL A 45 4.24 7.20 -22.20
N ASP A 46 5.42 7.35 -21.59
CA ASP A 46 6.69 6.99 -22.22
C ASP A 46 6.67 5.51 -22.64
N LEU A 47 6.68 5.28 -23.95
CA LEU A 47 6.61 3.94 -24.55
C LEU A 47 7.78 3.05 -24.11
N GLU A 48 8.96 3.63 -23.83
CA GLU A 48 10.09 2.85 -23.32
C GLU A 48 9.83 2.33 -21.91
N ARG A 49 9.23 3.14 -21.04
CA ARG A 49 8.87 2.73 -19.68
C ARG A 49 7.87 1.59 -19.70
N VAL A 50 6.86 1.66 -20.59
CA VAL A 50 5.88 0.58 -20.78
C VAL A 50 6.57 -0.70 -21.23
N ARG A 51 7.46 -0.60 -22.22
CA ARG A 51 8.19 -1.76 -22.75
C ARG A 51 9.05 -2.43 -21.68
N LYS A 52 9.79 -1.63 -20.88
CA LYS A 52 10.59 -2.13 -19.76
C LYS A 52 9.72 -2.82 -18.71
N ALA A 53 8.63 -2.18 -18.27
CA ALA A 53 7.70 -2.76 -17.31
C ALA A 53 7.11 -4.09 -17.81
N GLN A 54 6.75 -4.17 -19.09
CA GLN A 54 6.24 -5.38 -19.71
C GLN A 54 7.30 -6.49 -19.77
N GLN A 55 8.56 -6.15 -20.08
CA GLN A 55 9.66 -7.11 -20.06
C GLN A 55 9.90 -7.69 -18.67
N TYR A 56 9.93 -6.85 -17.63
CA TYR A 56 10.06 -7.31 -16.24
C TYR A 56 8.89 -8.20 -15.84
N ALA A 57 7.66 -7.81 -16.18
CA ALA A 57 6.49 -8.64 -15.89
C ALA A 57 6.57 -10.01 -16.58
N ARG A 58 7.02 -10.06 -17.83
CA ARG A 58 7.22 -11.33 -18.56
C ARG A 58 8.31 -12.19 -17.93
N ALA A 59 9.44 -11.58 -17.54
CA ALA A 59 10.52 -12.30 -16.86
C ALA A 59 10.04 -12.91 -15.54
N ALA A 60 9.41 -12.11 -14.68
CA ALA A 60 8.84 -12.60 -13.41
C ALA A 60 7.77 -13.70 -13.61
N LEU A 61 6.98 -13.62 -14.70
CA LEU A 61 6.00 -14.67 -15.04
C LEU A 61 6.63 -15.97 -15.56
N GLN A 62 7.86 -15.90 -16.08
CA GLN A 62 8.64 -17.03 -16.57
C GLN A 62 9.56 -17.63 -15.49
N GLU A 63 9.77 -16.92 -14.39
CA GLU A 63 10.61 -17.39 -13.29
C GLU A 63 10.01 -18.60 -12.57
N GLN A 64 10.90 -19.48 -12.11
CA GLN A 64 10.57 -20.69 -11.36
C GLN A 64 9.92 -20.39 -10.00
N CYS A 65 9.99 -19.14 -9.54
CA CYS A 65 9.33 -18.68 -8.32
C CYS A 65 7.80 -18.53 -8.47
N ARG A 66 7.25 -18.63 -9.69
CA ARG A 66 5.80 -18.53 -9.90
C ARG A 66 5.07 -19.65 -9.13
N PRO A 67 4.02 -19.33 -8.35
CA PRO A 67 3.30 -20.33 -7.55
C PRO A 67 2.81 -21.55 -8.35
N SER A 68 2.37 -21.36 -9.59
CA SER A 68 1.94 -22.47 -10.46
C SER A 68 3.09 -23.39 -10.88
N TYR A 69 4.29 -22.83 -11.09
CA TYR A 69 5.47 -23.62 -11.40
C TYR A 69 5.91 -24.42 -10.18
N VAL A 70 6.01 -23.76 -9.03
CA VAL A 70 6.34 -24.41 -7.75
C VAL A 70 5.34 -25.52 -7.44
N LYS A 71 4.02 -25.27 -7.59
CA LYS A 71 2.98 -26.28 -7.36
C LYS A 71 3.19 -27.52 -8.26
N LYS A 72 3.57 -27.32 -9.52
CA LYS A 72 3.84 -28.40 -10.47
C LYS A 72 5.08 -29.21 -10.09
N GLU A 73 6.19 -28.55 -9.75
CA GLU A 73 7.42 -29.24 -9.37
C GLU A 73 7.28 -29.96 -8.02
N MET A 74 6.62 -29.35 -7.04
CA MET A 74 6.31 -30.05 -5.77
C MET A 74 5.41 -31.26 -6.00
N GLY A 75 4.41 -31.15 -6.88
CA GLY A 75 3.55 -32.27 -7.25
C GLY A 75 4.32 -33.43 -7.90
N LYS A 76 5.42 -33.17 -8.61
CA LYS A 76 6.29 -34.23 -9.15
C LYS A 76 7.17 -34.86 -8.06
N LEU A 77 7.80 -34.03 -7.24
CA LEU A 77 8.77 -34.49 -6.24
C LEU A 77 8.12 -35.17 -5.03
N PHE A 78 6.87 -34.80 -4.71
CA PHE A 78 6.19 -35.23 -3.50
C PHE A 78 4.77 -35.76 -3.73
N ALA A 79 4.48 -36.27 -4.93
CA ALA A 79 3.17 -36.79 -5.32
C ALA A 79 2.55 -37.74 -4.27
N GLU A 80 3.37 -38.58 -3.66
CA GLU A 80 2.94 -39.62 -2.72
C GLU A 80 2.83 -39.14 -1.26
N LYS A 81 3.44 -38.00 -0.93
CA LYS A 81 3.55 -37.52 0.47
C LYS A 81 2.66 -36.33 0.78
N TYR A 82 2.44 -35.44 -0.19
CA TYR A 82 1.71 -34.20 0.02
C TYR A 82 0.65 -34.00 -1.05
N SER A 83 -0.56 -33.65 -0.62
CA SER A 83 -1.58 -33.14 -1.51
C SER A 83 -1.30 -31.67 -1.82
N MET A 84 -1.17 -31.34 -3.10
CA MET A 84 -0.94 -29.97 -3.56
C MET A 84 -2.19 -29.08 -3.47
N ASP A 85 -3.35 -29.68 -3.20
CA ASP A 85 -4.64 -29.00 -3.08
C ASP A 85 -5.03 -28.76 -1.61
N ILE A 86 -4.18 -29.16 -0.66
CA ILE A 86 -4.43 -28.90 0.75
C ILE A 86 -4.36 -27.40 1.05
N SER A 87 -5.28 -26.92 1.88
CA SER A 87 -5.24 -25.53 2.31
C SER A 87 -4.05 -25.31 3.25
N PRO A 88 -3.26 -24.23 3.09
CA PRO A 88 -2.16 -23.93 3.99
C PRO A 88 -2.62 -23.52 5.39
N PHE A 89 -3.90 -23.18 5.55
CA PHE A 89 -4.48 -22.76 6.82
C PHE A 89 -5.73 -23.58 7.13
N VAL A 90 -5.87 -23.99 8.38
CA VAL A 90 -7.09 -24.64 8.88
C VAL A 90 -8.22 -23.62 8.88
N LYS A 91 -9.34 -23.97 8.27
CA LYS A 91 -10.56 -23.15 8.24
C LYS A 91 -11.64 -23.79 9.11
N LYS A 92 -12.65 -23.01 9.48
CA LYS A 92 -13.82 -23.51 10.20
C LYS A 92 -14.78 -24.23 9.25
N ASN A 93 -14.36 -25.35 8.65
CA ASN A 93 -15.21 -26.15 7.77
C ASN A 93 -15.40 -27.58 8.33
N VAL A 94 -16.33 -27.73 9.30
CA VAL A 94 -16.54 -28.99 10.04
C VAL A 94 -16.86 -30.16 9.12
N ASN A 95 -17.59 -29.91 8.03
CA ASN A 95 -18.07 -30.96 7.15
C ASN A 95 -16.95 -31.58 6.30
N GLU A 96 -15.90 -30.81 6.00
CA GLU A 96 -14.75 -31.29 5.21
C GLU A 96 -13.64 -31.83 6.13
N ASP A 97 -13.52 -31.27 7.33
CA ASP A 97 -12.37 -31.44 8.22
C ASP A 97 -12.73 -32.07 9.58
N GLU A 98 -13.78 -32.90 9.67
CA GLU A 98 -14.25 -33.50 10.93
C GLU A 98 -13.12 -34.21 11.70
N ALA A 99 -12.20 -34.86 10.98
CA ALA A 99 -11.03 -35.51 11.56
C ALA A 99 -10.06 -34.54 12.26
N LEU A 100 -9.91 -33.30 11.77
CA LEU A 100 -9.06 -32.27 12.39
C LEU A 100 -9.65 -31.77 13.72
N PHE A 101 -10.98 -31.78 13.86
CA PHE A 101 -11.69 -31.32 15.06
C PHE A 101 -12.07 -32.42 16.04
N LYS A 102 -11.78 -33.69 15.70
CA LYS A 102 -12.03 -34.84 16.57
C LYS A 102 -11.13 -34.88 17.80
N TYR A 103 -9.87 -34.47 17.65
CA TYR A 103 -8.86 -34.58 18.70
C TYR A 103 -8.47 -33.22 19.29
N GLU A 104 -8.01 -33.25 20.53
CA GLU A 104 -7.45 -32.08 21.20
C GLU A 104 -6.01 -31.79 20.73
N PRO A 105 -5.49 -30.58 21.00
CA PRO A 105 -4.08 -30.26 20.76
C PRO A 105 -3.14 -31.24 21.48
N PRO A 106 -1.94 -31.50 20.96
CA PRO A 106 -1.26 -30.75 19.90
C PRO A 106 -1.58 -31.19 18.47
N PHE A 107 -2.27 -32.31 18.28
CA PHE A 107 -2.49 -32.90 16.94
C PHE A 107 -3.89 -32.64 16.36
N GLY A 108 -4.81 -32.09 17.14
CA GLY A 108 -6.13 -31.67 16.66
C GLY A 108 -6.52 -30.28 17.14
N PHE A 109 -7.63 -29.77 16.58
CA PHE A 109 -8.10 -28.40 16.74
C PHE A 109 -9.42 -28.31 17.51
N HIS A 110 -9.85 -29.36 18.21
CA HIS A 110 -11.13 -29.41 18.91
C HIS A 110 -11.37 -28.17 19.80
N LYS A 111 -10.40 -27.83 20.64
CA LYS A 111 -10.44 -26.68 21.57
C LYS A 111 -10.34 -25.30 20.89
N PHE A 112 -10.02 -25.26 19.60
CA PHE A 112 -9.83 -24.03 18.83
C PHE A 112 -10.94 -23.77 17.83
N PHE A 113 -11.94 -24.64 17.75
CA PHE A 113 -13.04 -24.52 16.79
C PHE A 113 -13.74 -23.15 16.81
N ASP A 114 -13.97 -22.59 18.00
CA ASP A 114 -14.61 -21.28 18.16
C ASP A 114 -13.70 -20.09 17.84
N LYS A 115 -12.39 -20.33 17.74
CA LYS A 115 -11.37 -19.31 17.42
C LYS A 115 -11.01 -19.27 15.94
N LEU A 116 -11.36 -20.30 15.18
CA LEU A 116 -11.18 -20.32 13.73
C LEU A 116 -12.25 -19.46 13.06
N LYS A 117 -11.83 -18.72 12.03
CA LYS A 117 -12.70 -17.86 11.22
C LYS A 117 -13.06 -18.56 9.92
#